data_AF-A0A7Y6MWT3-F1
#
_entry.id   AF-A0A7Y6MWT3-F1
#
_cell.length_a   1.000
_cell.length_b   1.000
_cell.length_c   1.000
_cell.angle_alpha   90.00
_cell.angle_beta   90.00
_cell.angle_gamma   90.00
#
_symmetry.space_group_name_H-M   'P 1'
#
loop_
_entity.id
_entity.type
_entity.pdbx_description
1 polymer ?
#
loop_
_entity_poly.entity_id
_entity_poly.type
_entity_poly.pdbx_seq_one_letter_code
_entity_poly.pdbx_strand_id
1 'polypeptide(L)' 'MANSGINISEGTLRDLTRLARVKKQPVQELIEELVQEAIEREEDMALFQLAVKCDTRNAKLIRHEDINWE' A
#
# COMPACT_ATOMS: atom_id res chain seq x y z
N MET A 1 -5.62 17.90 12.11
CA MET A 1 -5.14 16.50 12.06
C MET A 1 -6.36 15.63 12.28
N ALA A 2 -6.69 14.74 11.35
CA ALA A 2 -7.86 13.88 11.49
C ALA A 2 -7.60 12.90 12.65
N ASN A 3 -8.29 13.08 13.78
CA ASN A 3 -8.31 12.09 14.86
C ASN A 3 -9.31 10.98 14.48
N SER A 4 -8.91 10.16 13.52
CA SER A 4 -9.62 8.92 13.21
C SER A 4 -9.16 7.88 14.23
N GLY A 5 -9.96 7.65 15.27
CA GLY A 5 -9.67 6.58 16.23
C GLY A 5 -9.81 5.22 15.54
N ILE A 6 -8.69 4.59 15.18
CA ILE A 6 -8.69 3.22 14.66
C ILE A 6 -8.81 2.29 15.87
N ASN A 7 -9.88 1.50 15.90
CA ASN A 7 -10.04 0.50 16.95
C ASN A 7 -9.28 -0.79 16.56
N ILE A 8 -8.32 -1.18 17.39
CA ILE A 8 -7.49 -2.37 17.19
C ILE A 8 -7.87 -3.40 18.25
N SER A 9 -7.97 -4.67 17.85
CA SER A 9 -8.29 -5.74 18.80
C SER A 9 -7.21 -5.84 19.90
N GLU A 10 -7.60 -6.25 21.11
CA GLU A 10 -6.65 -6.37 22.23
C GLU A 10 -5.48 -7.32 21.90
N GLY A 11 -5.76 -8.43 21.20
CA GLY A 11 -4.74 -9.39 20.76
C GLY A 11 -3.72 -8.73 19.84
N THR A 12 -4.19 -8.03 18.81
CA THR A 12 -3.32 -7.32 17.87
C THR A 12 -2.51 -6.22 18.57
N LEU A 13 -3.12 -5.47 19.49
CA LEU A 13 -2.43 -4.43 20.25
C LEU A 13 -1.32 -5.01 21.14
N ARG A 14 -1.56 -6.18 21.74
CA ARG A 14 -0.56 -6.90 22.54
C ARG A 14 0.65 -7.30 21.70
N ASP A 15 0.42 -7.82 20.50
CA ASP A 15 1.49 -8.24 19.60
C ASP A 15 2.27 -7.03 19.05
N LEU A 16 1.57 -5.95 18.67
CA LEU A 16 2.20 -4.68 18.28
C LEU A 16 3.06 -4.11 19.41
N THR A 17 2.58 -4.16 20.65
CA THR A 17 3.35 -3.70 21.81
C THR A 17 4.61 -4.53 22.03
N ARG A 18 4.53 -5.85 21.83
CA ARG A 18 5.71 -6.73 21.91
C ARG A 18 6.71 -6.42 20.79
N LEU A 19 6.23 -6.23 19.57
CA LEU A 19 7.06 -5.89 18.42
C LEU A 19 7.75 -4.53 18.57
N ALA A 20 7.01 -3.52 19.05
CA ALA A 20 7.52 -2.18 19.33
C ALA A 20 8.68 -2.21 20.33
N ARG A 21 8.57 -3.04 21.39
CA ARG A 21 9.67 -3.26 22.35
C ARG A 21 10.91 -3.88 21.72
N VAL A 22 10.74 -4.88 20.84
CA VAL A 22 11.85 -5.52 20.14
C VAL A 22 12.56 -4.52 19.22
N LYS A 23 11.78 -3.72 18.48
CA LYS A 23 12.28 -2.68 17.58
C LYS A 23 12.78 -1.42 18.31
N LYS A 24 12.50 -1.29 19.61
CA LYS A 24 12.82 -0.11 20.44
C LYS A 24 12.21 1.19 19.88
N GLN A 25 10.98 1.11 19.40
CA GLN A 25 10.23 2.27 18.88
C GLN A 25 8.86 2.38 19.54
N PRO A 26 8.21 3.56 19.54
CA PRO A 26 6.84 3.74 20.01
C PRO A 26 5.85 2.87 19.22
N VAL A 27 4.80 2.38 19.91
CA VAL A 27 3.75 1.57 19.28
C VAL A 27 3.04 2.34 18.16
N GLN A 28 2.82 3.63 18.36
CA GLN A 28 2.16 4.47 17.36
C GLN A 28 3.00 4.62 16.09
N GLU A 29 4.30 4.93 16.22
CA GLU A 29 5.22 5.02 15.07
C GLU A 29 5.31 3.67 14.33
N LEU A 30 5.36 2.55 15.06
CA LEU A 30 5.29 1.22 14.45
C LEU A 30 4.00 0.99 13.65
N ILE A 31 2.85 1.40 14.19
CA ILE A 31 1.56 1.25 13.49
C ILE A 31 1.57 2.10 12.21
N GLU A 32 2.05 3.34 12.28
CA GLU A 32 2.14 4.23 11.12
C GLU A 32 3.05 3.65 10.02
N GLU A 33 4.23 3.15 10.39
CA GLU A 33 5.15 2.46 9.46
C GLU A 33 4.49 1.25 8.79
N LEU A 34 3.85 0.38 9.58
CA LEU A 34 3.21 -0.83 9.05
C LEU A 34 2.02 -0.51 8.14
N VAL A 35 1.24 0.52 8.46
CA VAL A 35 0.12 0.96 7.63
C VAL A 35 0.65 1.54 6.32
N GLN A 36 1.68 2.37 6.36
CA GLN A 36 2.31 2.94 5.16
C GLN A 36 2.88 1.83 4.25
N GLU A 37 3.61 0.88 4.81
CA GLU A 37 4.17 -0.25 4.05
C GLU A 37 3.06 -1.11 3.42
N ALA A 38 1.94 -1.31 4.13
CA ALA A 38 0.80 -2.06 3.59
C ALA A 38 0.14 -1.33 2.42
N ILE A 39 0.01 0.00 2.49
CA ILE A 39 -0.54 0.83 1.41
C ILE A 39 0.37 0.73 0.17
N GLU A 40 1.67 0.94 0.33
CA GLU A 40 2.64 0.90 -0.78
C GLU A 40 2.63 -0.47 -1.47
N ARG A 41 2.60 -1.56 -0.70
CA ARG A 41 2.52 -2.92 -1.26
C ARG A 41 1.22 -3.18 -2.02
N GLU A 42 0.10 -2.63 -1.55
CA GLU A 42 -1.19 -2.78 -2.24
C GLU A 42 -1.20 -1.98 -3.56
N GLU A 43 -0.63 -0.77 -3.55
CA GLU A 43 -0.46 0.05 -4.75
C GLU A 43 0.44 -0.64 -5.78
N ASP A 44 1.59 -1.16 -5.37
CA ASP A 44 2.50 -1.92 -6.23
C ASP A 44 1.82 -3.15 -6.83
N MET A 45 1.01 -3.86 -6.05
CA MET A 45 0.28 -5.03 -6.53
C MET A 45 -0.80 -4.65 -7.54
N ALA A 46 -1.52 -3.55 -7.33
CA ALA A 46 -2.49 -3.04 -8.28
C ALA A 46 -1.82 -2.62 -9.60
N LEU A 47 -0.68 -1.94 -9.53
CA LEU A 47 0.12 -1.58 -10.70
C LEU A 47 0.64 -2.81 -11.44
N PHE A 48 1.13 -3.82 -10.70
CA PHE A 48 1.57 -5.08 -11.30
C PHE A 48 0.44 -5.79 -12.05
N GLN A 49 -0.75 -5.89 -11.43
CA GLN A 49 -1.91 -6.49 -12.10
C GLN A 49 -2.33 -5.72 -13.35
N LEU A 50 -2.24 -4.39 -13.32
CA LEU A 50 -2.50 -3.55 -14.48
C LEU A 50 -1.46 -3.79 -15.58
N ALA A 51 -0.18 -3.83 -15.21
CA ALA A 51 0.92 -4.13 -16.13
C ALA A 51 0.75 -5.49 -16.80
N VAL A 52 0.38 -6.54 -16.05
CA VAL A 52 0.10 -7.88 -16.62
C VAL A 52 -1.08 -7.85 -17.61
N LYS A 53 -2.11 -7.05 -17.33
CA LYS A 53 -3.25 -6.89 -18.26
C LYS A 53 -2.86 -6.10 -19.53
N CYS A 54 -1.97 -5.12 -19.40
CA CYS A 54 -1.49 -4.31 -20.51
C CYS A 54 -0.40 -5.03 -21.34
N ASP A 55 0.42 -5.88 -20.71
CA ASP A 55 1.45 -6.72 -21.33
C ASP A 55 0.84 -7.94 -22.02
N THR A 56 -0.10 -7.67 -22.92
CA THR A 56 -0.59 -8.68 -23.85
C THR A 56 0.32 -8.68 -25.07
N ARG A 57 0.73 -9.87 -25.54
CA ARG A 57 1.48 -10.02 -26.82
C ARG A 57 0.78 -9.36 -28.03
N ASN A 58 -0.51 -9.06 -27.90
CA ASN A 58 -1.35 -8.42 -28.91
C ASN A 58 -1.72 -6.96 -28.54
N ALA A 59 -1.09 -6.36 -27.54
CA ALA A 59 -1.32 -4.97 -27.17
C ALA A 59 -1.03 -4.09 -28.38
N LYS A 60 -2.04 -3.33 -28.79
CA LYS A 60 -1.91 -2.43 -29.94
C LYS A 60 -1.02 -1.26 -29.51
N LEU A 61 0.18 -1.17 -30.06
CA LEU A 61 1.01 0.02 -29.95
C LEU A 61 0.31 1.16 -30.71
N ILE A 62 -0.30 2.07 -29.96
CA ILE A 62 -0.88 3.30 -30.48
C ILE A 62 0.19 4.39 -30.33
N ARG A 63 0.53 5.11 -31.40
CA ARG A 63 1.46 6.23 -31.29
C ARG A 63 0.75 7.37 -30.57
N HIS A 64 1.50 8.17 -29.82
CA HIS A 64 0.96 9.36 -29.15
C HIS A 64 0.24 10.30 -30.13
N GLU A 65 0.72 10.37 -31.39
CA GLU A 65 0.16 11.13 -32.50
C GLU A 65 -1.26 10.66 -32.93
N ASP A 66 -1.58 9.39 -32.69
CA ASP A 66 -2.84 8.77 -33.10
C ASP A 66 -3.95 8.91 -32.03
N ILE A 67 -3.63 9.49 -30.86
CA ILE A 67 -4.58 9.72 -29.77
C ILE A 67 -5.16 11.13 -29.95
N ASN A 68 -6.46 11.21 -30.25
CA ASN A 68 -7.17 12.49 -30.25
C ASN A 68 -7.49 12.89 -28.80
N TRP A 69 -6.77 13.88 -28.27
CA TRP A 69 -6.86 14.31 -26.87
C TRP A 69 -7.95 15.37 -26.60
N GLU A 70 -8.86 15.60 -27.55
CA GLU A 70 -9.96 16.57 -27.43
C GLU A 70 -10.93 16.28 -26.28
#